data_AF-A7RK17-F1
#
_entry.id   AF-A7RK17-F1
#
_cell.length_a   1.000
_cell.length_b   1.000
_cell.length_c   1.000
_cell.angle_alpha   90.00
_cell.angle_beta   90.00
_cell.angle_gamma   90.00
#
_symmetry.space_group_name_H-M   'P 1'
#
loop_
_entity.id
_entity.type
_entity.pdbx_description
1 polymer ?
#
loop_
_entity_poly.entity_id
_entity_poly.type
_entity_poly.pdbx_seq_one_letter_code
_entity_poly.pdbx_strand_id
1 'polypeptide(L)'
;GARVGAWCAKHNNRYQWLQVDFGRPTRITKISTQGRQDYPQWVTQYYLSYAQDGVFFTEYKINSARKIFRGNYERFHVVYNRLFRPIKARYVRIHPYSWQSYIAMRVELYGCRLGKMCNQPMGMNSGKIRNNRITASSKWDNNHAPFLARLKHSRKGRFMGAWSAKHNNHYQWLQVDLTRTGRVIRVSTQGRQDNDQWVTSYYLLYSQNGVNFRHVMYNSNIKTFQANRDRNTVVAHVINPSIIARFVRFHPRGWRSHISMRIELFGCLIDKCKTPAGFEDRRVRSGQLRASSSYNYNHGPDRARINQRNTNGRTGAWVARLRNRHQWLQFDATGMTRFTGIATQGRYEANQWVTSYTLKFGNDGRPINAFQDKDVSDMQVFRGNYDRYIVVKHAFVRPITARYLRVHPLKWRSWISMRVELYGCVVGPRCNKALGMSTGRINSKAVTASSKWDANHGPWLARLNLARAGARMGGWSAKINNRLQWLLVDLGGPRKVTRVATQGRSDNNQWWVKKYKLAFSFNGFEFADYKESGSVKVFAANSDRHTVVHHDLIRPVRALYVRVNPRQWYGWISMRVEFFG
;
A
#
# COMPACT_ATOMS: atom_id res chain seq x y z
N GLY A 1 32.83 -5.82 10.61
CA GLY A 1 32.37 -5.84 11.99
C GLY A 1 31.30 -6.91 12.15
N ALA A 2 31.68 -8.04 12.74
CA ALA A 2 30.72 -9.06 13.17
C ALA A 2 29.73 -8.43 14.15
N ARG A 3 28.45 -8.84 14.08
CA ARG A 3 27.47 -8.39 15.08
C ARG A 3 27.77 -9.09 16.39
N VAL A 4 27.91 -8.31 17.44
CA VAL A 4 28.05 -8.79 18.81
C VAL A 4 26.65 -8.88 19.43
N GLY A 5 26.41 -9.87 20.28
CA GLY A 5 25.07 -10.26 20.76
C GLY A 5 24.35 -9.26 21.68
N ALA A 6 24.79 -7.99 21.75
CA ALA A 6 24.26 -6.96 22.64
C ALA A 6 24.35 -5.55 22.02
N TRP A 7 23.64 -4.58 22.60
CA TRP A 7 23.97 -3.18 22.36
C TRP A 7 25.26 -2.85 23.11
N CYS A 8 26.23 -2.26 22.42
CA CYS A 8 27.45 -1.71 23.01
C CYS A 8 27.54 -0.23 22.66
N ALA A 9 27.84 0.62 23.64
CA ALA A 9 28.04 2.05 23.38
C ALA A 9 29.32 2.27 22.54
N LYS A 10 29.45 3.42 21.87
CA LYS A 10 30.71 3.76 21.17
C LYS A 10 31.76 4.28 22.16
N HIS A 11 31.30 4.99 23.18
CA HIS A 11 32.14 5.59 24.21
C HIS A 11 31.73 5.04 25.57
N ASN A 12 32.69 4.85 26.45
CA ASN A 12 32.48 4.25 27.76
C ASN A 12 32.30 5.35 28.83
N ASN A 13 31.23 6.15 28.73
CA ASN A 13 30.97 7.28 29.65
C ASN A 13 29.48 7.38 30.03
N ARG A 14 29.14 8.22 31.01
CA ARG A 14 27.77 8.33 31.55
C ARG A 14 26.77 9.08 30.65
N TYR A 15 27.21 9.60 29.50
CA TYR A 15 26.34 10.31 28.55
C TYR A 15 25.66 9.39 27.52
N GLN A 16 25.90 8.08 27.62
CA GLN A 16 25.34 7.10 26.70
C GLN A 16 23.90 6.74 27.09
N TRP A 17 23.09 6.39 26.10
CA TRP A 17 21.75 5.86 26.33
C TRP A 17 21.31 4.89 25.24
N LEU A 18 20.43 3.97 25.62
CA LEU A 18 19.71 3.07 24.71
C LEU A 18 18.23 3.47 24.68
N GLN A 19 17.70 3.83 23.50
CA GLN A 19 16.31 4.23 23.34
C GLN A 19 15.48 3.13 22.67
N VAL A 20 14.28 2.92 23.20
CA VAL A 20 13.23 2.08 22.60
C VAL A 20 12.06 2.96 22.21
N ASP A 21 11.67 2.95 20.92
CA ASP A 21 10.40 3.52 20.42
C ASP A 21 9.37 2.40 20.24
N PHE A 22 8.32 2.40 21.06
CA PHE A 22 7.22 1.42 20.97
C PHE A 22 6.27 1.67 19.79
N GLY A 23 6.43 2.79 19.08
CA GLY A 23 5.63 3.25 17.94
C GLY A 23 4.26 3.83 18.33
N ARG A 24 3.83 3.64 19.58
CA ARG A 24 2.61 4.20 20.18
C ARG A 24 2.72 4.24 21.71
N PRO A 25 1.88 5.04 22.40
CA PRO A 25 1.80 5.02 23.85
C PRO A 25 1.61 3.60 24.38
N THR A 26 2.47 3.21 25.31
CA THR A 26 2.56 1.88 25.90
C THR A 26 2.69 2.05 27.42
N ARG A 27 2.05 1.17 28.17
CA ARG A 27 2.22 1.08 29.62
C ARG A 27 3.29 0.04 29.91
N ILE A 28 4.44 0.50 30.38
CA ILE A 28 5.59 -0.32 30.77
C ILE A 28 5.50 -0.60 32.26
N THR A 29 5.71 -1.86 32.65
CA THR A 29 5.52 -2.35 34.02
C THR A 29 6.77 -3.04 34.58
N LYS A 30 7.65 -3.52 33.70
CA LYS A 30 8.87 -4.23 34.08
C LYS A 30 9.91 -4.07 32.98
N ILE A 31 11.17 -4.04 33.37
CA ILE A 31 12.33 -4.14 32.49
C ILE A 31 13.14 -5.37 32.91
N SER A 32 13.73 -6.07 31.95
CA SER A 32 14.80 -7.01 32.24
C SER A 32 16.07 -6.67 31.46
N THR A 33 17.21 -6.95 32.07
CA THR A 33 18.52 -6.70 31.49
C THR A 33 19.40 -7.95 31.56
N GLN A 34 20.25 -8.12 30.55
CA GLN A 34 21.23 -9.21 30.48
C GLN A 34 22.56 -8.65 29.98
N GLY A 35 23.68 -9.18 30.48
CA GLY A 35 25.02 -8.81 30.01
C GLY A 35 25.29 -9.25 28.57
N ARG A 36 26.42 -8.81 28.00
CA ARG A 36 26.86 -9.27 26.67
C ARG A 36 27.22 -10.76 26.72
N GLN A 37 26.71 -11.54 25.77
CA GLN A 37 26.91 -12.99 25.74
C GLN A 37 28.38 -13.39 25.53
N ASP A 38 29.07 -12.71 24.60
CA ASP A 38 30.36 -13.14 24.06
C ASP A 38 31.57 -12.53 24.81
N TYR A 39 31.37 -11.54 25.68
CA TYR A 39 32.45 -10.87 26.44
C TYR A 39 31.97 -10.45 27.84
N PRO A 40 32.87 -10.35 28.84
CA PRO A 40 32.53 -9.93 30.21
C PRO A 40 32.26 -8.42 30.30
N GLN A 41 31.18 -7.97 29.65
CA GLN A 41 30.79 -6.57 29.60
C GLN A 41 29.30 -6.46 29.90
N TRP A 42 28.95 -5.64 30.89
CA TRP A 42 27.56 -5.44 31.28
C TRP A 42 27.35 -4.15 32.06
N VAL A 43 26.14 -3.60 31.98
CA VAL A 43 25.70 -2.47 32.82
C VAL A 43 25.31 -2.97 34.21
N THR A 44 25.93 -2.43 35.27
CA THR A 44 25.71 -2.84 36.67
C THR A 44 24.66 -1.97 37.36
N GLN A 45 24.49 -0.73 36.94
CA GLN A 45 23.40 0.15 37.40
C GLN A 45 22.94 1.05 36.25
N TYR A 46 21.66 1.42 36.24
CA TYR A 46 21.09 2.32 35.23
C TYR A 46 19.89 3.09 35.78
N TYR A 47 19.49 4.14 35.08
CA TYR A 47 18.22 4.83 35.31
C TYR A 47 17.42 4.94 34.01
N LEU A 48 16.13 5.28 34.14
CA LEU A 48 15.21 5.38 33.01
C LEU A 48 14.74 6.82 32.82
N SER A 49 14.57 7.23 31.57
CA SER A 49 13.73 8.38 31.22
C SER A 49 12.75 8.00 30.13
N TYR A 50 11.64 8.72 30.03
CA TYR A 50 10.54 8.38 29.13
C TYR A 50 9.87 9.62 28.53
N ALA A 51 9.33 9.48 27.32
CA ALA A 51 8.71 10.57 26.58
C ALA A 51 7.52 10.08 25.72
N GLN A 52 6.62 11.01 25.39
CA GLN A 52 5.55 10.75 24.40
C GLN A 52 5.95 11.17 22.98
N ASP A 53 6.72 12.24 22.87
CA ASP A 53 7.15 12.85 21.60
C ASP A 53 8.54 12.40 21.14
N GLY A 54 9.32 11.82 22.05
CA GLY A 54 10.70 11.43 21.79
C GLY A 54 11.68 12.60 21.79
N VAL A 55 11.26 13.76 22.29
CA VAL A 55 12.05 14.99 22.42
C VAL A 55 12.18 15.37 23.89
N PHE A 56 11.07 15.52 24.59
CA PHE A 56 11.07 15.94 26.00
C PHE A 56 10.97 14.71 26.91
N PHE A 57 12.12 14.26 27.42
CA PHE A 57 12.21 13.11 28.31
C PHE A 57 12.08 13.50 29.78
N THR A 58 11.19 12.79 30.49
CA THR A 58 11.03 12.87 31.94
C THR A 58 11.74 11.69 32.60
N GLU A 59 12.48 11.91 33.67
CA GLU A 59 13.13 10.84 34.42
C GLU A 59 12.15 10.02 35.25
N TYR A 60 12.43 8.72 35.38
CA TYR A 60 11.69 7.86 36.29
C TYR A 60 12.17 8.08 37.73
N LYS A 61 11.26 8.56 38.58
CA LYS A 61 11.53 8.94 39.96
C LYS A 61 10.66 8.13 40.93
N ILE A 62 11.20 7.87 42.13
CA ILE A 62 10.46 7.35 43.29
C ILE A 62 10.70 8.36 44.41
N ASN A 63 9.63 8.84 45.05
CA ASN A 63 9.68 9.87 46.10
C ASN A 63 10.51 11.10 45.66
N SER A 64 10.24 11.59 44.43
CA SER A 64 10.93 12.73 43.80
C SER A 64 12.43 12.57 43.51
N ALA A 65 13.06 11.49 43.97
CA ALA A 65 14.44 11.13 43.65
C ALA A 65 14.54 10.25 42.40
N ARG A 66 15.57 10.45 41.58
CA ARG A 66 15.87 9.58 40.43
C ARG A 66 16.03 8.14 40.88
N LYS A 67 15.29 7.21 40.28
CA LYS A 67 15.44 5.80 40.61
C LYS A 67 16.61 5.19 39.84
N ILE A 68 17.65 4.80 40.58
CA ILE A 68 18.72 3.92 40.08
C ILE A 68 18.28 2.45 40.28
N PHE A 69 18.32 1.70 39.18
CA PHE A 69 18.04 0.26 39.13
C PHE A 69 19.35 -0.52 39.18
N ARG A 70 19.34 -1.66 39.87
CA ARG A 70 20.43 -2.64 39.78
C ARG A 70 20.32 -3.37 38.43
N GLY A 71 21.43 -3.37 37.70
CA GLY A 71 21.62 -4.10 36.45
C GLY A 71 22.23 -5.47 36.71
N ASN A 72 23.04 -5.92 35.76
CA ASN A 72 23.65 -7.25 35.77
C ASN A 72 24.92 -7.29 36.62
N TYR A 73 25.24 -8.47 37.14
CA TYR A 73 26.50 -8.78 37.84
C TYR A 73 27.32 -9.84 37.09
N GLU A 74 26.77 -10.42 36.01
CA GLU A 74 27.44 -11.36 35.11
C GLU A 74 26.82 -11.29 33.69
N ARG A 75 27.13 -12.26 32.81
CA ARG A 75 26.82 -12.22 31.37
C ARG A 75 25.49 -12.86 30.97
N PHE A 76 25.04 -13.89 31.68
CA PHE A 76 23.99 -14.83 31.27
C PHE A 76 22.71 -14.75 32.12
N HIS A 77 22.78 -14.29 33.35
CA HIS A 77 21.64 -14.11 34.23
C HIS A 77 20.80 -12.90 33.82
N VAL A 78 19.49 -13.11 33.73
CA VAL A 78 18.54 -12.05 33.41
C VAL A 78 18.10 -11.39 34.70
N VAL A 79 18.40 -10.10 34.86
CA VAL A 79 17.98 -9.31 36.01
C VAL A 79 16.65 -8.64 35.71
N TYR A 80 15.65 -8.83 36.57
CA TYR A 80 14.32 -8.25 36.43
C TYR A 80 14.11 -7.09 37.39
N ASN A 81 13.61 -5.96 36.89
CA ASN A 81 13.19 -4.83 37.71
C ASN A 81 11.74 -4.47 37.40
N ARG A 82 10.84 -4.63 38.39
CA ARG A 82 9.46 -4.17 38.28
C ARG A 82 9.39 -2.67 38.57
N LEU A 83 8.65 -1.93 37.73
CA LEU A 83 8.44 -0.51 37.95
C LEU A 83 7.35 -0.33 39.00
N PHE A 84 7.70 0.31 40.12
CA PHE A 84 6.76 0.64 41.19
C PHE A 84 5.54 1.40 40.66
N ARG A 85 5.76 2.43 39.83
CA ARG A 85 4.71 3.11 39.06
C ARG A 85 4.89 2.76 37.58
N PRO A 86 3.90 2.13 36.93
CA PRO A 86 3.98 1.86 35.50
C PRO A 86 4.18 3.15 34.68
N ILE A 87 5.15 3.15 33.78
CA ILE A 87 5.40 4.28 32.87
C ILE A 87 4.39 4.22 31.73
N LYS A 88 3.69 5.32 31.44
CA LYS A 88 2.91 5.47 30.20
C LYS A 88 3.71 6.32 29.23
N ALA A 89 4.32 5.71 28.21
CA ALA A 89 5.19 6.41 27.26
C ALA A 89 5.24 5.73 25.90
N ARG A 90 5.68 6.46 24.86
CA ARG A 90 6.04 5.89 23.56
C ARG A 90 7.54 5.59 23.47
N TYR A 91 8.36 6.40 24.12
CA TYR A 91 9.80 6.28 24.13
C TYR A 91 10.29 6.02 25.54
N VAL A 92 11.24 5.11 25.70
CA VAL A 92 11.98 4.88 26.94
C VAL A 92 13.47 4.88 26.61
N ARG A 93 14.24 5.69 27.33
CA ARG A 93 15.71 5.69 27.33
C ARG A 93 16.21 4.99 28.60
N ILE A 94 17.18 4.09 28.41
CA ILE A 94 17.94 3.46 29.47
C ILE A 94 19.32 4.10 29.49
N HIS A 95 19.69 4.66 30.64
CA HIS A 95 20.92 5.41 30.84
C HIS A 95 21.84 4.63 31.78
N PRO A 96 22.95 4.04 31.28
CA PRO A 96 23.94 3.40 32.11
C PRO A 96 24.52 4.35 33.16
N TYR A 97 24.56 3.91 34.41
CA TYR A 97 25.08 4.67 35.54
C TYR A 97 26.46 4.14 35.97
N SER A 98 26.60 2.81 36.00
CA SER A 98 27.87 2.09 36.20
C SER A 98 27.86 0.80 35.38
N TRP A 99 29.04 0.26 35.07
CA TRP A 99 29.21 -0.93 34.23
C TRP A 99 30.51 -1.67 34.55
N GLN A 100 30.55 -2.95 34.19
CA GLN A 100 31.75 -3.77 34.22
C GLN A 100 32.43 -3.75 32.86
N SER A 101 33.72 -3.39 32.83
CA SER A 101 34.59 -3.29 31.64
C SER A 101 34.09 -2.29 30.58
N TYR A 102 32.92 -2.50 29.99
CA TYR A 102 32.36 -1.67 28.93
C TYR A 102 30.83 -1.61 28.99
N ILE A 103 30.25 -0.49 28.55
CA ILE A 103 28.80 -0.33 28.42
C ILE A 103 28.28 -1.27 27.34
N ALA A 104 27.73 -2.41 27.79
CA ALA A 104 27.00 -3.34 26.96
C ALA A 104 25.76 -3.86 27.69
N MET A 105 24.64 -4.04 26.99
CA MET A 105 23.44 -4.66 27.57
C MET A 105 22.50 -5.23 26.50
N ARG A 106 21.76 -6.26 26.89
CA ARG A 106 20.53 -6.74 26.24
C ARG A 106 19.35 -6.37 27.13
N VAL A 107 18.23 -5.98 26.54
CA VAL A 107 17.08 -5.44 27.30
C VAL A 107 15.76 -5.96 26.72
N GLU A 108 14.82 -6.27 27.61
CA GLU A 108 13.40 -6.50 27.28
C GLU A 108 12.52 -5.57 28.14
N LEU A 109 11.48 -4.98 27.54
CA LEU A 109 10.54 -4.09 28.23
C LEU A 109 9.13 -4.69 28.19
N TYR A 110 8.57 -4.96 29.37
CA TYR A 110 7.29 -5.64 29.52
C TYR A 110 6.17 -4.65 29.80
N GLY A 111 5.03 -4.85 29.15
CA GLY A 111 3.90 -3.95 29.26
C GLY A 111 2.73 -4.28 28.35
N CYS A 112 1.77 -3.37 28.28
CA CYS A 112 0.67 -3.43 27.34
C CYS A 112 0.55 -2.14 26.54
N ARG A 113 0.24 -2.26 25.26
CA ARG A 113 0.06 -1.10 24.37
C ARG A 113 -1.27 -0.42 24.72
N LEU A 114 -1.25 0.90 24.88
CA LEU A 114 -2.42 1.69 25.25
C LEU A 114 -3.25 2.07 24.01
N GLY A 115 -4.54 2.34 24.23
CA GLY A 115 -5.50 2.75 23.21
C GLY A 115 -6.11 1.59 22.41
N LYS A 116 -6.91 1.94 21.40
CA LYS A 116 -7.63 0.95 20.58
C LYS A 116 -6.65 0.06 19.81
N MET A 117 -6.67 -1.23 20.11
CA MET A 117 -5.87 -2.22 19.40
C MET A 117 -6.34 -2.33 17.94
N CYS A 118 -5.38 -2.39 17.01
CA CYS A 118 -5.65 -2.52 15.58
C CYS A 118 -5.95 -3.98 15.20
N ASN A 119 -6.92 -4.60 15.88
CA ASN A 119 -7.27 -6.01 15.77
C ASN A 119 -8.79 -6.26 15.77
N GLN A 120 -9.57 -5.22 15.53
CA GLN A 120 -11.04 -5.25 15.60
C GLN A 120 -11.63 -5.75 14.29
N PRO A 121 -12.82 -6.39 14.29
CA PRO A 121 -13.52 -6.72 13.06
C PRO A 121 -13.80 -5.46 12.24
N MET A 122 -13.52 -5.50 10.95
CA MET A 122 -13.57 -4.31 10.08
C MET A 122 -14.96 -4.04 9.52
N GLY A 123 -15.87 -5.03 9.60
CA GLY A 123 -17.30 -4.79 9.45
C GLY A 123 -18.04 -5.73 8.53
N MET A 124 -17.51 -6.93 8.23
CA MET A 124 -18.25 -7.91 7.44
C MET A 124 -19.44 -8.44 8.25
N ASN A 125 -19.23 -9.07 9.40
CA ASN A 125 -20.34 -9.64 10.17
C ASN A 125 -21.29 -8.57 10.72
N SER A 126 -20.75 -7.44 11.21
CA SER A 126 -21.56 -6.37 11.82
C SER A 126 -22.36 -5.51 10.84
N GLY A 127 -22.24 -5.72 9.53
CA GLY A 127 -22.93 -4.89 8.52
C GLY A 127 -22.30 -3.50 8.29
N LYS A 128 -21.29 -3.10 9.07
CA LYS A 128 -20.61 -1.80 8.91
C LYS A 128 -20.02 -1.60 7.51
N ILE A 129 -19.49 -2.66 6.90
CA ILE A 129 -19.19 -2.68 5.47
C ILE A 129 -20.51 -2.93 4.74
N ARG A 130 -21.01 -1.94 3.99
CA ARG A 130 -22.29 -2.04 3.27
C ARG A 130 -22.24 -3.06 2.13
N ASN A 131 -23.40 -3.60 1.71
CA ASN A 131 -23.49 -4.63 0.67
C ASN A 131 -22.82 -4.24 -0.65
N ASN A 132 -22.95 -2.98 -1.08
CA ASN A 132 -22.34 -2.46 -2.31
C ASN A 132 -20.80 -2.34 -2.26
N ARG A 133 -20.19 -2.55 -1.08
CA ARG A 133 -18.73 -2.61 -0.90
C ARG A 133 -18.18 -4.04 -1.00
N ILE A 134 -19.04 -5.03 -1.20
CA ILE A 134 -18.66 -6.44 -1.33
C ILE A 134 -19.01 -6.87 -2.75
N THR A 135 -17.99 -7.19 -3.54
CA THR A 135 -18.13 -7.58 -4.95
C THR A 135 -17.43 -8.91 -5.22
N ALA A 136 -17.75 -9.56 -6.31
CA ALA A 136 -17.11 -10.81 -6.72
C ALA A 136 -16.94 -10.86 -8.24
N SER A 137 -16.10 -11.77 -8.71
CA SER A 137 -15.95 -12.09 -10.13
C SER A 137 -17.25 -12.56 -10.77
N SER A 138 -18.03 -13.33 -10.03
CA SER A 138 -19.32 -13.87 -10.43
C SER A 138 -20.14 -14.28 -9.20
N LYS A 139 -21.41 -14.62 -9.40
CA LYS A 139 -22.31 -15.17 -8.39
C LYS A 139 -23.19 -16.22 -9.04
N TRP A 140 -23.49 -17.31 -8.35
CA TRP A 140 -24.36 -18.39 -8.85
C TRP A 140 -25.71 -17.82 -9.31
N ASP A 141 -26.36 -17.05 -8.45
CA ASP A 141 -27.60 -16.32 -8.71
C ASP A 141 -27.70 -15.11 -7.74
N ASN A 142 -28.90 -14.50 -7.64
CA ASN A 142 -29.16 -13.42 -6.67
C ASN A 142 -29.24 -13.89 -5.21
N ASN A 143 -29.49 -15.19 -4.99
CA ASN A 143 -29.60 -15.83 -3.69
C ASN A 143 -28.23 -16.22 -3.11
N HIS A 144 -27.16 -16.16 -3.90
CA HIS A 144 -25.76 -16.42 -3.51
C HIS A 144 -24.86 -15.18 -3.71
N ALA A 145 -25.43 -13.99 -3.56
CA ALA A 145 -24.75 -12.73 -3.83
C ALA A 145 -23.51 -12.50 -2.94
N PRO A 146 -22.54 -11.66 -3.38
CA PRO A 146 -21.30 -11.43 -2.64
C PRO A 146 -21.48 -10.94 -1.19
N PHE A 147 -22.53 -10.16 -0.91
CA PHE A 147 -22.80 -9.65 0.44
C PHE A 147 -23.24 -10.74 1.44
N LEU A 148 -23.56 -11.95 0.97
CA LEU A 148 -23.83 -13.12 1.81
C LEU A 148 -22.54 -13.78 2.30
N ALA A 149 -21.37 -13.34 1.80
CA ALA A 149 -20.07 -13.78 2.28
C ALA A 149 -19.69 -13.20 3.66
N ARG A 150 -20.64 -12.74 4.47
CA ARG A 150 -20.33 -12.25 5.82
C ARG A 150 -20.08 -13.45 6.74
N LEU A 151 -19.05 -13.38 7.57
CA LEU A 151 -18.78 -14.42 8.56
C LEU A 151 -20.01 -14.69 9.42
N LYS A 152 -20.25 -15.95 9.79
CA LYS A 152 -21.40 -16.43 10.57
C LYS A 152 -22.77 -16.16 9.93
N HIS A 153 -22.83 -15.75 8.67
CA HIS A 153 -24.11 -15.67 7.96
C HIS A 153 -24.77 -17.05 7.88
N SER A 154 -26.06 -17.12 8.19
CA SER A 154 -26.90 -18.30 8.06
C SER A 154 -27.96 -18.05 6.99
N ARG A 155 -28.45 -19.12 6.36
CA ARG A 155 -29.53 -19.02 5.37
C ARG A 155 -30.75 -18.32 5.99
N LYS A 156 -31.34 -17.37 5.26
CA LYS A 156 -32.58 -16.68 5.64
C LYS A 156 -33.51 -16.56 4.43
N GLY A 157 -34.62 -17.30 4.47
CA GLY A 157 -35.55 -17.40 3.34
C GLY A 157 -34.83 -17.83 2.06
N ARG A 158 -34.91 -16.99 1.02
CA ARG A 158 -34.24 -17.22 -0.27
C ARG A 158 -32.73 -16.99 -0.26
N PHE A 159 -32.20 -16.22 0.70
CA PHE A 159 -30.77 -15.90 0.73
C PHE A 159 -29.98 -17.06 1.34
N MET A 160 -29.09 -17.63 0.55
CA MET A 160 -28.29 -18.80 0.93
C MET A 160 -27.17 -18.42 1.89
N GLY A 161 -26.67 -19.41 2.65
CA GLY A 161 -25.76 -19.20 3.76
C GLY A 161 -24.33 -18.78 3.39
N ALA A 162 -24.06 -18.33 2.15
CA ALA A 162 -22.76 -17.78 1.71
C ALA A 162 -22.86 -17.09 0.35
N TRP A 163 -21.78 -16.40 -0.04
CA TRP A 163 -21.50 -16.18 -1.47
C TRP A 163 -21.05 -17.49 -2.10
N SER A 164 -21.55 -17.75 -3.31
CA SER A 164 -21.09 -18.83 -4.18
C SER A 164 -20.81 -18.27 -5.56
N ALA A 165 -19.67 -18.65 -6.15
CA ALA A 165 -19.32 -18.24 -7.50
C ALA A 165 -20.31 -18.85 -8.52
N LYS A 166 -20.32 -18.34 -9.77
CA LYS A 166 -21.05 -18.99 -10.86
C LYS A 166 -20.30 -20.19 -11.44
N HIS A 167 -18.97 -20.13 -11.42
CA HIS A 167 -18.11 -21.13 -12.05
C HIS A 167 -17.05 -21.62 -11.06
N ASN A 168 -16.77 -22.92 -11.05
CA ASN A 168 -15.70 -23.52 -10.27
C ASN A 168 -14.38 -23.49 -11.04
N ASN A 169 -13.73 -22.33 -11.09
CA ASN A 169 -12.44 -22.20 -11.76
C ASN A 169 -11.50 -21.20 -11.05
N HIS A 170 -10.25 -21.20 -11.48
CA HIS A 170 -9.19 -20.39 -10.90
C HIS A 170 -9.27 -18.89 -11.22
N TYR A 171 -10.32 -18.41 -11.90
CA TYR A 171 -10.52 -16.98 -12.19
C TYR A 171 -11.47 -16.30 -11.21
N GLN A 172 -12.02 -17.05 -10.25
CA GLN A 172 -12.97 -16.51 -9.30
C GLN A 172 -12.28 -15.69 -8.19
N TRP A 173 -13.00 -14.68 -7.71
CA TRP A 173 -12.57 -13.89 -6.57
C TRP A 173 -13.75 -13.25 -5.84
N LEU A 174 -13.55 -13.00 -4.55
CA LEU A 174 -14.42 -12.20 -3.68
C LEU A 174 -13.62 -10.99 -3.18
N GLN A 175 -14.19 -9.79 -3.21
CA GLN A 175 -13.50 -8.54 -2.90
C GLN A 175 -14.30 -7.68 -1.92
N VAL A 176 -13.57 -7.02 -1.04
CA VAL A 176 -14.11 -6.08 -0.05
C VAL A 176 -13.43 -4.72 -0.20
N ASP A 177 -14.23 -3.66 -0.37
CA ASP A 177 -13.82 -2.26 -0.27
C ASP A 177 -14.01 -1.76 1.17
N LEU A 178 -12.90 -1.54 1.88
CA LEU A 178 -12.87 -1.02 3.25
C LEU A 178 -13.28 0.46 3.35
N THR A 179 -13.66 1.09 2.22
CA THR A 179 -14.04 2.51 2.06
C THR A 179 -12.86 3.48 2.21
N ARG A 180 -12.00 3.24 3.20
CA ARG A 180 -10.76 3.97 3.47
C ARG A 180 -9.62 2.99 3.64
N THR A 181 -8.39 3.46 3.50
CA THR A 181 -7.20 2.65 3.75
C THR A 181 -7.20 2.16 5.20
N GLY A 182 -7.09 0.84 5.36
CA GLY A 182 -6.95 0.18 6.64
C GLY A 182 -5.69 -0.67 6.70
N ARG A 183 -5.26 -0.98 7.93
CA ARG A 183 -4.28 -2.01 8.21
C ARG A 183 -5.04 -3.29 8.54
N VAL A 184 -4.89 -4.32 7.72
CA VAL A 184 -5.47 -5.65 7.95
C VAL A 184 -4.39 -6.55 8.51
N ILE A 185 -4.67 -7.13 9.67
CA ILE A 185 -3.71 -7.96 10.42
C ILE A 185 -4.12 -9.42 10.47
N ARG A 186 -5.37 -9.74 10.18
CA ARG A 186 -5.90 -11.11 10.19
C ARG A 186 -7.14 -11.20 9.31
N VAL A 187 -7.33 -12.34 8.68
CA VAL A 187 -8.56 -12.69 7.96
C VAL A 187 -9.14 -13.96 8.55
N SER A 188 -10.45 -14.13 8.43
CA SER A 188 -11.14 -15.37 8.79
C SER A 188 -12.06 -15.83 7.68
N THR A 189 -12.17 -17.14 7.51
CA THR A 189 -12.98 -17.78 6.47
C THR A 189 -13.87 -18.89 7.05
N GLN A 190 -15.01 -19.11 6.42
CA GLN A 190 -15.97 -20.19 6.67
C GLN A 190 -16.50 -20.71 5.34
N GLY A 191 -16.95 -21.96 5.32
CA GLY A 191 -17.72 -22.54 4.21
C GLY A 191 -19.15 -22.02 4.14
N ARG A 192 -19.96 -22.60 3.26
CA ARG A 192 -21.41 -22.34 3.19
C ARG A 192 -22.13 -23.05 4.31
N GLN A 193 -23.00 -22.32 5.02
CA GLN A 193 -23.66 -22.87 6.21
C GLN A 193 -24.67 -23.98 5.89
N ASP A 194 -25.42 -23.83 4.80
CA ASP A 194 -26.56 -24.69 4.45
C ASP A 194 -26.23 -25.82 3.45
N ASN A 195 -24.98 -25.96 3.00
CA ASN A 195 -24.58 -27.03 2.07
C ASN A 195 -23.06 -27.33 2.20
N ASP A 196 -22.63 -28.55 1.85
CA ASP A 196 -21.24 -29.01 1.86
C ASP A 196 -20.39 -28.38 0.75
N GLN A 197 -20.18 -27.07 0.84
CA GLN A 197 -19.41 -26.29 -0.13
C GLN A 197 -18.49 -25.31 0.58
N TRP A 198 -17.19 -25.36 0.30
CA TRP A 198 -16.23 -24.42 0.88
C TRP A 198 -14.94 -24.32 0.08
N VAL A 199 -14.27 -23.18 0.24
CA VAL A 199 -12.90 -22.99 -0.22
C VAL A 199 -11.93 -23.66 0.76
N THR A 200 -10.99 -24.44 0.23
CA THR A 200 -9.94 -25.16 0.99
C THR A 200 -8.59 -24.46 0.94
N SER A 201 -8.34 -23.62 -0.07
CA SER A 201 -7.17 -22.75 -0.10
C SER A 201 -7.41 -21.51 -0.95
N TYR A 202 -6.69 -20.41 -0.67
CA TYR A 202 -6.78 -19.16 -1.42
C TYR A 202 -5.48 -18.36 -1.42
N TYR A 203 -5.36 -17.47 -2.41
CA TYR A 203 -4.45 -16.33 -2.34
C TYR A 203 -5.17 -15.09 -1.84
N LEU A 204 -4.46 -14.27 -1.06
CA LEU A 204 -4.94 -12.95 -0.65
C LEU A 204 -4.24 -11.88 -1.48
N LEU A 205 -5.04 -11.03 -2.13
CA LEU A 205 -4.58 -9.89 -2.89
C LEU A 205 -5.07 -8.61 -2.24
N TYR A 206 -4.32 -7.53 -2.38
CA TYR A 206 -4.65 -6.23 -1.79
C TYR A 206 -4.30 -5.07 -2.70
N SER A 207 -5.02 -3.96 -2.58
CA SER A 207 -4.87 -2.78 -3.43
C SER A 207 -5.31 -1.49 -2.71
N GLN A 208 -4.76 -0.35 -3.14
CA GLN A 208 -5.24 0.98 -2.74
C GLN A 208 -6.31 1.55 -3.67
N ASN A 209 -6.32 1.14 -4.94
CA ASN A 209 -7.18 1.75 -5.98
C ASN A 209 -8.16 0.77 -6.63
N GLY A 210 -8.12 -0.52 -6.29
CA GLY A 210 -9.02 -1.53 -6.85
C GLY A 210 -8.68 -1.93 -8.28
N VAL A 211 -7.52 -1.49 -8.79
CA VAL A 211 -7.02 -1.83 -10.13
C VAL A 211 -5.67 -2.55 -10.02
N ASN A 212 -4.73 -1.93 -9.31
CA ASN A 212 -3.39 -2.47 -9.09
C ASN A 212 -3.38 -3.34 -7.84
N PHE A 213 -3.51 -4.66 -8.02
CA PHE A 213 -3.45 -5.63 -6.94
C PHE A 213 -2.05 -6.22 -6.78
N ARG A 214 -1.71 -6.55 -5.52
CA ARG A 214 -0.53 -7.32 -5.15
C ARG A 214 -0.92 -8.51 -4.31
N HIS A 215 -0.20 -9.61 -4.49
CA HIS A 215 -0.32 -10.78 -3.63
C HIS A 215 0.32 -10.49 -2.27
N VAL A 216 -0.24 -11.06 -1.21
CA VAL A 216 0.47 -11.17 0.05
C VAL A 216 1.67 -12.10 -0.14
N MET A 217 2.84 -11.63 0.25
CA MET A 217 4.11 -12.33 0.09
C MET A 217 4.69 -12.71 1.45
N TYR A 218 5.28 -13.88 1.57
CA TYR A 218 6.13 -14.30 2.68
C TYR A 218 7.48 -14.72 2.13
N ASN A 219 8.57 -14.18 2.68
CA ASN A 219 9.93 -14.40 2.16
C ASN A 219 10.03 -14.19 0.63
N SER A 220 9.33 -13.18 0.11
CA SER A 220 9.24 -12.86 -1.32
C SER A 220 8.62 -13.95 -2.23
N ASN A 221 7.89 -14.92 -1.66
CA ASN A 221 7.03 -15.87 -2.38
C ASN A 221 5.55 -15.60 -2.11
N ILE A 222 4.67 -15.92 -3.06
CA ILE A 222 3.23 -15.75 -2.90
C ILE A 222 2.76 -16.67 -1.77
N LYS A 223 2.00 -16.13 -0.81
CA LYS A 223 1.47 -16.92 0.29
C LYS A 223 0.16 -17.62 -0.10
N THR A 224 0.18 -18.94 -0.06
CA THR A 224 -1.01 -19.79 -0.03
C THR A 224 -1.55 -19.86 1.40
N PHE A 225 -2.84 -19.56 1.57
CA PHE A 225 -3.55 -19.71 2.85
C PHE A 225 -4.40 -20.96 2.80
N GLN A 226 -4.26 -21.83 3.81
CA GLN A 226 -5.12 -23.01 3.98
C GLN A 226 -6.43 -22.58 4.63
N ALA A 227 -7.55 -22.83 3.98
CA ALA A 227 -8.86 -22.37 4.40
C ALA A 227 -9.61 -23.49 5.14
N ASN A 228 -10.88 -23.71 4.81
CA ASN A 228 -11.78 -24.53 5.60
C ASN A 228 -11.69 -26.02 5.21
N ARG A 229 -11.99 -26.89 6.17
CA ARG A 229 -12.18 -28.34 5.98
C ARG A 229 -13.64 -28.77 6.13
N ASP A 230 -14.52 -27.83 6.44
CA ASP A 230 -15.94 -28.02 6.68
C ASP A 230 -16.73 -26.73 6.40
N ARG A 231 -18.04 -26.80 6.64
CA ARG A 231 -19.01 -25.71 6.44
C ARG A 231 -18.85 -24.54 7.43
N ASN A 232 -18.50 -24.80 8.69
CA ASN A 232 -18.85 -23.93 9.82
C ASN A 232 -17.69 -23.54 10.74
N THR A 233 -16.59 -24.28 10.79
CA THR A 233 -15.41 -23.91 11.57
C THR A 233 -14.82 -22.63 11.02
N VAL A 234 -14.59 -21.64 11.89
CA VAL A 234 -13.92 -20.39 11.52
C VAL A 234 -12.41 -20.64 11.46
N VAL A 235 -11.83 -20.59 10.26
CA VAL A 235 -10.38 -20.66 10.08
C VAL A 235 -9.83 -19.24 10.01
N ALA A 236 -8.81 -18.92 10.80
CA ALA A 236 -8.23 -17.59 10.88
C ALA A 236 -6.73 -17.59 10.59
N HIS A 237 -6.26 -16.60 9.83
CA HIS A 237 -4.85 -16.43 9.50
C HIS A 237 -4.37 -15.03 9.83
N VAL A 238 -3.32 -14.96 10.65
CA VAL A 238 -2.59 -13.71 10.89
C VAL A 238 -1.78 -13.36 9.65
N ILE A 239 -1.82 -12.08 9.29
CA ILE A 239 -1.08 -11.52 8.16
C ILE A 239 0.11 -10.76 8.75
N ASN A 240 1.30 -11.37 8.69
CA ASN A 240 2.54 -10.79 9.17
C ASN A 240 3.60 -10.82 8.05
N PRO A 241 4.05 -9.66 7.54
CA PRO A 241 3.68 -8.31 7.95
C PRO A 241 2.25 -7.93 7.56
N SER A 242 1.58 -7.12 8.38
CA SER A 242 0.22 -6.64 8.10
C SER A 242 0.13 -5.90 6.78
N ILE A 243 -0.94 -6.12 6.01
CA ILE A 243 -1.19 -5.38 4.77
C ILE A 243 -1.82 -4.01 5.08
N ILE A 244 -1.45 -3.01 4.30
CA ILE A 244 -2.09 -1.70 4.30
C ILE A 244 -2.80 -1.54 2.96
N ALA A 245 -4.14 -1.52 2.98
CA ALA A 245 -4.97 -1.63 1.78
C ALA A 245 -6.33 -0.96 1.97
N ARG A 246 -6.96 -0.58 0.86
CA ARG A 246 -8.39 -0.23 0.82
C ARG A 246 -9.22 -1.40 0.31
N PHE A 247 -8.73 -2.10 -0.71
CA PHE A 247 -9.38 -3.26 -1.30
C PHE A 247 -8.63 -4.52 -0.91
N VAL A 248 -9.36 -5.54 -0.48
CA VAL A 248 -8.82 -6.87 -0.20
C VAL A 248 -9.61 -7.89 -1.01
N ARG A 249 -8.91 -8.79 -1.70
CA ARG A 249 -9.48 -9.77 -2.61
C ARG A 249 -9.02 -11.17 -2.23
N PHE A 250 -9.98 -12.04 -1.96
CA PHE A 250 -9.80 -13.47 -1.75
C PHE A 250 -9.92 -14.16 -3.11
N HIS A 251 -8.92 -14.98 -3.43
CA HIS A 251 -8.82 -15.62 -4.73
C HIS A 251 -8.69 -17.14 -4.53
N PRO A 252 -9.80 -17.91 -4.61
CA PRO A 252 -9.81 -19.34 -4.37
C PRO A 252 -8.81 -20.12 -5.24
N ARG A 253 -8.22 -21.15 -4.65
CA ARG A 253 -7.22 -22.04 -5.26
C ARG A 253 -7.50 -23.52 -5.05
N GLY A 254 -8.31 -23.85 -4.06
CA GLY A 254 -8.92 -25.17 -3.90
C GLY A 254 -10.28 -25.02 -3.23
N TRP A 255 -11.18 -25.97 -3.48
CA TRP A 255 -12.52 -26.01 -2.92
C TRP A 255 -13.03 -27.45 -2.84
N ARG A 256 -14.00 -27.68 -1.96
CA ARG A 256 -14.83 -28.89 -1.94
C ARG A 256 -16.20 -28.56 -2.53
N SER A 257 -16.63 -29.38 -3.49
CA SER A 257 -17.92 -29.33 -4.21
C SER A 257 -18.17 -28.05 -5.02
N HIS A 258 -18.13 -26.87 -4.38
CA HIS A 258 -18.31 -25.59 -5.05
C HIS A 258 -17.52 -24.47 -4.34
N ILE A 259 -17.07 -23.47 -5.11
CA ILE A 259 -16.50 -22.24 -4.55
C ILE A 259 -17.59 -21.48 -3.81
N SER A 260 -17.57 -21.60 -2.49
CA SER A 260 -18.45 -20.91 -1.55
C SER A 260 -17.64 -20.42 -0.35
N MET A 261 -17.87 -19.18 0.11
CA MET A 261 -17.15 -18.66 1.28
C MET A 261 -17.90 -17.55 2.02
N ARG A 262 -17.69 -17.53 3.34
CA ARG A 262 -17.98 -16.44 4.26
C ARG A 262 -16.66 -15.94 4.86
N ILE A 263 -16.52 -14.63 5.10
CA ILE A 263 -15.27 -14.01 5.51
C ILE A 263 -15.45 -12.89 6.55
N GLU A 264 -14.38 -12.60 7.29
CA GLU A 264 -14.19 -11.37 8.07
C GLU A 264 -12.75 -10.87 7.94
N LEU A 265 -12.56 -9.55 8.06
CA LEU A 265 -11.24 -8.92 8.13
C LEU A 265 -11.07 -8.29 9.51
N PHE A 266 -9.87 -8.42 10.08
CA PHE A 266 -9.54 -7.84 11.38
C PHE A 266 -8.37 -6.86 11.24
N GLY A 267 -8.50 -5.71 11.91
CA GLY A 267 -7.57 -4.61 11.74
C GLY A 267 -8.09 -3.29 12.29
N CYS A 268 -7.72 -2.21 11.60
CA CYS A 268 -8.22 -0.87 11.87
C CYS A 268 -8.08 0.03 10.63
N LEU A 269 -8.91 1.07 10.55
CA LEU A 269 -8.68 2.16 9.60
C LEU A 269 -7.46 2.97 10.07
N ILE A 270 -6.65 3.44 9.12
CA ILE A 270 -5.45 4.22 9.43
C ILE A 270 -5.55 5.64 8.87
N ASP A 271 -4.69 6.52 9.39
CA ASP A 271 -4.52 7.86 8.85
C ASP A 271 -4.09 7.81 7.37
N LYS A 272 -4.64 8.72 6.56
CA LYS A 272 -4.36 8.80 5.11
C LYS A 272 -2.87 8.91 4.82
N CYS A 273 -2.11 9.60 5.67
CA CYS A 273 -0.68 9.83 5.49
C CYS A 273 0.19 8.68 6.00
N LYS A 274 -0.40 7.58 6.47
CA LYS A 274 0.30 6.30 6.73
C LYS A 274 0.12 5.29 5.59
N THR A 275 -0.39 5.75 4.44
CA THR A 275 -0.64 4.91 3.25
C THR A 275 0.66 4.72 2.45
N PRO A 276 0.91 3.54 1.87
CA PRO A 276 2.04 3.34 0.96
C PRO A 276 1.89 4.20 -0.29
N ALA A 277 2.99 4.83 -0.72
CA ALA A 277 3.05 5.67 -1.91
C ALA A 277 2.69 4.87 -3.17
N GLY A 278 3.08 3.59 -3.22
CA GLY A 278 2.70 2.65 -4.28
C GLY A 278 3.88 2.14 -5.07
N PHE A 279 5.02 1.97 -4.41
CA PHE A 279 6.18 1.33 -5.02
C PHE A 279 5.85 -0.14 -5.33
N GLU A 280 5.29 -0.86 -4.35
CA GLU A 280 4.92 -2.27 -4.50
C GLU A 280 3.85 -2.45 -5.58
N ASP A 281 2.72 -1.77 -5.43
CA ASP A 281 1.55 -1.94 -6.29
C ASP A 281 1.72 -1.33 -7.70
N ARG A 282 2.80 -0.58 -7.93
CA ARG A 282 3.13 0.12 -9.20
C ARG A 282 2.25 1.32 -9.52
N ARG A 283 1.55 1.90 -8.54
CA ARG A 283 1.00 3.26 -8.69
C ARG A 283 2.11 4.30 -8.84
N VAL A 284 3.25 4.09 -8.18
CA VAL A 284 4.49 4.80 -8.51
C VAL A 284 5.04 4.24 -9.81
N ARG A 285 5.19 5.06 -10.84
CA ARG A 285 5.66 4.62 -12.16
C ARG A 285 7.18 4.64 -12.26
N SER A 286 7.72 3.91 -13.23
CA SER A 286 9.17 3.87 -13.46
C SER A 286 9.76 5.26 -13.75
N GLY A 287 9.05 6.13 -14.47
CA GLY A 287 9.51 7.50 -14.75
C GLY A 287 9.57 8.44 -13.54
N GLN A 288 8.93 8.07 -12.42
CA GLN A 288 9.03 8.79 -11.15
C GLN A 288 10.24 8.37 -10.32
N LEU A 289 10.99 7.36 -10.78
CA LEU A 289 12.13 6.79 -10.09
C LEU A 289 13.40 7.10 -10.88
N ARG A 290 14.40 7.67 -10.20
CA ARG A 290 15.71 7.98 -10.76
C ARG A 290 16.80 7.47 -9.83
N ALA A 291 17.98 7.23 -10.36
CA ALA A 291 19.15 6.91 -9.56
C ALA A 291 20.37 7.64 -10.09
N SER A 292 21.39 7.81 -9.24
CA SER A 292 22.71 8.31 -9.61
C SER A 292 23.37 7.44 -10.69
N SER A 293 23.20 6.13 -10.58
CA SER A 293 23.72 5.15 -11.53
C SER A 293 22.91 3.85 -11.41
N SER A 294 23.06 2.98 -12.40
CA SER A 294 22.55 1.60 -12.36
C SER A 294 23.57 0.71 -13.03
N TYR A 295 23.82 -0.48 -12.48
CA TYR A 295 24.84 -1.40 -13.00
C TYR A 295 24.67 -1.65 -14.51
N ASN A 296 23.43 -1.89 -14.92
CA ASN A 296 22.97 -1.81 -16.31
C ASN A 296 21.43 -1.65 -16.33
N TYR A 297 20.81 -1.73 -17.51
CA TYR A 297 19.36 -1.61 -17.68
C TYR A 297 18.53 -2.59 -16.83
N ASN A 298 19.05 -3.79 -16.56
CA ASN A 298 18.37 -4.82 -15.75
C ASN A 298 18.35 -4.50 -14.24
N HIS A 299 19.05 -3.45 -13.82
CA HIS A 299 19.26 -3.04 -12.43
C HIS A 299 18.75 -1.61 -12.14
N GLY A 300 17.91 -1.08 -13.03
CA GLY A 300 17.41 0.29 -12.97
C GLY A 300 16.62 0.65 -11.70
N PRO A 301 16.38 1.95 -11.47
CA PRO A 301 15.62 2.44 -10.31
C PRO A 301 14.17 1.92 -10.26
N ASP A 302 13.59 1.52 -11.39
CA ASP A 302 12.27 0.90 -11.49
C ASP A 302 12.18 -0.46 -10.75
N ARG A 303 13.34 -1.07 -10.47
CA ARG A 303 13.49 -2.32 -9.73
C ARG A 303 13.59 -2.10 -8.22
N ALA A 304 13.69 -0.86 -7.75
CA ALA A 304 13.76 -0.52 -6.34
C ALA A 304 12.43 -0.67 -5.59
N ARG A 305 11.48 -1.46 -6.07
CA ARG A 305 10.16 -1.61 -5.45
C ARG A 305 10.22 -2.66 -4.36
N ILE A 306 9.61 -2.40 -3.20
CA ILE A 306 9.49 -3.42 -2.15
C ILE A 306 8.88 -4.72 -2.72
N ASN A 307 9.35 -5.87 -2.26
CA ASN A 307 8.96 -7.21 -2.73
C ASN A 307 9.19 -7.47 -4.24
N GLN A 308 9.96 -6.64 -4.95
CA GLN A 308 10.34 -6.92 -6.34
C GLN A 308 11.14 -8.22 -6.43
N ARG A 309 10.74 -9.12 -7.35
CA ARG A 309 11.46 -10.37 -7.69
C ARG A 309 12.28 -10.18 -8.97
N ASN A 310 13.28 -11.04 -9.21
CA ASN A 310 13.93 -11.14 -10.51
C ASN A 310 12.98 -11.83 -11.51
N THR A 311 12.77 -11.22 -12.67
CA THR A 311 11.83 -11.70 -13.70
C THR A 311 12.25 -11.17 -15.06
N ASN A 312 12.15 -11.98 -16.12
CA ASN A 312 12.44 -11.58 -17.50
C ASN A 312 13.84 -10.97 -17.64
N GLY A 313 14.88 -11.64 -17.10
CA GLY A 313 16.27 -11.15 -17.12
C GLY A 313 16.55 -9.92 -16.25
N ARG A 314 15.54 -9.27 -15.66
CA ARG A 314 15.69 -8.11 -14.77
C ARG A 314 15.83 -8.53 -13.32
N THR A 315 16.66 -7.81 -12.58
CA THR A 315 17.03 -8.11 -11.18
C THR A 315 15.97 -7.76 -10.17
N GLY A 316 16.05 -8.30 -8.95
CA GLY A 316 15.09 -8.07 -7.88
C GLY A 316 15.37 -6.85 -7.01
N ALA A 317 16.12 -5.85 -7.48
CA ALA A 317 16.36 -4.58 -6.80
C ALA A 317 16.93 -3.54 -7.77
N TRP A 318 16.92 -2.27 -7.39
CA TRP A 318 17.89 -1.34 -7.96
C TRP A 318 19.29 -1.70 -7.46
N VAL A 319 20.28 -1.67 -8.36
CA VAL A 319 21.69 -1.91 -8.03
C VAL A 319 22.53 -0.80 -8.67
N ALA A 320 23.26 -0.05 -7.85
CA ALA A 320 24.11 1.03 -8.33
C ALA A 320 25.27 0.49 -9.20
N ARG A 321 25.77 1.28 -10.13
CA ARG A 321 26.95 0.92 -10.93
C ARG A 321 28.23 0.99 -10.10
N LEU A 322 28.36 2.05 -9.30
CA LEU A 322 29.54 2.32 -8.50
C LEU A 322 29.26 2.04 -7.02
N ARG A 323 30.27 1.58 -6.28
CA ARG A 323 30.20 1.31 -4.83
C ARG A 323 30.83 2.45 -4.03
N ASN A 324 30.25 3.64 -4.10
CA ASN A 324 30.69 4.81 -3.34
C ASN A 324 29.52 5.52 -2.66
N ARG A 325 29.81 6.48 -1.77
CA ARG A 325 28.79 7.21 -1.00
C ARG A 325 28.06 8.31 -1.79
N HIS A 326 28.40 8.50 -3.06
CA HIS A 326 27.73 9.48 -3.94
C HIS A 326 26.52 8.87 -4.66
N GLN A 327 26.22 7.60 -4.39
CA GLN A 327 25.06 6.95 -4.97
C GLN A 327 23.76 7.41 -4.32
N TRP A 328 22.69 7.43 -5.10
CA TRP A 328 21.37 7.79 -4.61
C TRP A 328 20.25 7.19 -5.45
N LEU A 329 19.09 7.03 -4.81
CA LEU A 329 17.81 6.66 -5.43
C LEU A 329 16.79 7.75 -5.10
N GLN A 330 16.14 8.32 -6.11
CA GLN A 330 15.21 9.44 -5.99
C GLN A 330 13.80 9.06 -6.43
N PHE A 331 12.82 9.58 -5.70
CA PHE A 331 11.40 9.49 -5.99
C PHE A 331 10.82 10.89 -6.26
N ASP A 332 10.08 11.04 -7.36
CA ASP A 332 9.20 12.18 -7.65
C ASP A 332 7.76 11.83 -7.28
N ALA A 333 7.23 12.46 -6.24
CA ALA A 333 5.86 12.26 -5.79
C ALA A 333 4.80 12.93 -6.66
N THR A 334 5.21 13.63 -7.73
CA THR A 334 4.40 14.39 -8.73
C THR A 334 3.54 15.52 -8.16
N GLY A 335 3.59 15.72 -6.85
CA GLY A 335 2.97 16.82 -6.13
C GLY A 335 3.48 16.86 -4.68
N MET A 336 3.18 17.96 -3.98
CA MET A 336 3.63 18.16 -2.61
C MET A 336 3.11 17.05 -1.69
N THR A 337 4.02 16.25 -1.15
CA THR A 337 3.73 15.05 -0.37
C THR A 337 4.28 15.18 1.03
N ARG A 338 3.43 14.89 2.02
CA ARG A 338 3.82 14.71 3.40
C ARG A 338 4.24 13.25 3.60
N PHE A 339 5.54 13.01 3.57
CA PHE A 339 6.17 11.71 3.86
C PHE A 339 6.21 11.47 5.37
N THR A 340 5.87 10.27 5.80
CA THR A 340 5.77 9.89 7.21
C THR A 340 6.61 8.66 7.55
N GLY A 341 7.22 8.03 6.57
CA GLY A 341 8.11 6.89 6.79
C GLY A 341 8.63 6.27 5.52
N ILE A 342 9.51 5.30 5.71
CA ILE A 342 10.18 4.53 4.66
C ILE A 342 10.28 3.06 5.10
N ALA A 343 10.15 2.15 4.14
CA ALA A 343 10.50 0.75 4.28
C ALA A 343 11.60 0.41 3.28
N THR A 344 12.59 -0.39 3.70
CA THR A 344 13.68 -0.86 2.84
C THR A 344 13.82 -2.38 2.91
N GLN A 345 14.32 -2.98 1.83
CA GLN A 345 14.57 -4.42 1.70
C GLN A 345 15.80 -4.65 0.79
N GLY A 346 16.55 -5.72 1.02
CA GLY A 346 17.71 -6.09 0.20
C GLY A 346 17.34 -6.69 -1.15
N ARG A 347 18.34 -7.04 -1.98
CA ARG A 347 18.14 -7.65 -3.30
C ARG A 347 17.60 -9.08 -3.20
N TYR A 348 16.57 -9.42 -3.97
CA TYR A 348 15.89 -10.72 -3.87
C TYR A 348 16.83 -11.92 -4.12
N GLU A 349 17.56 -11.91 -5.22
CA GLU A 349 18.31 -13.05 -5.75
C GLU A 349 19.79 -13.09 -5.31
N ALA A 350 20.30 -12.07 -4.61
CA ALA A 350 21.70 -12.01 -4.21
C ALA A 350 21.85 -11.40 -2.82
N ASN A 351 22.90 -11.78 -2.09
CA ASN A 351 23.15 -11.29 -0.74
C ASN A 351 23.76 -9.87 -0.73
N GLN A 352 23.04 -8.91 -1.31
CA GLN A 352 23.41 -7.50 -1.46
C GLN A 352 22.33 -6.61 -0.87
N TRP A 353 22.71 -5.67 0.01
CA TRP A 353 21.77 -4.74 0.63
C TRP A 353 22.48 -3.55 1.27
N VAL A 354 21.75 -2.45 1.41
CA VAL A 354 22.20 -1.26 2.16
C VAL A 354 21.92 -1.44 3.66
N THR A 355 22.93 -1.21 4.49
CA THR A 355 22.91 -1.40 5.95
C THR A 355 22.76 -0.08 6.72
N SER A 356 23.04 1.06 6.09
CA SER A 356 22.67 2.38 6.61
C SER A 356 22.55 3.41 5.48
N TYR A 357 21.67 4.38 5.64
CA TYR A 357 21.42 5.43 4.65
C TYR A 357 20.96 6.74 5.31
N THR A 358 21.02 7.83 4.56
CA THR A 358 20.42 9.13 4.92
C THR A 358 19.38 9.53 3.88
N LEU A 359 18.57 10.53 4.21
CA LEU A 359 17.52 11.04 3.33
C LEU A 359 17.77 12.52 3.01
N LYS A 360 17.58 12.88 1.75
CA LYS A 360 17.46 14.28 1.30
C LYS A 360 16.09 14.52 0.66
N PHE A 361 15.58 15.74 0.73
CA PHE A 361 14.29 16.12 0.15
C PHE A 361 14.34 17.52 -0.47
N GLY A 362 13.38 17.83 -1.34
CA GLY A 362 13.30 19.12 -2.04
C GLY A 362 12.12 19.22 -2.99
N ASN A 363 11.98 20.36 -3.66
CA ASN A 363 10.81 20.68 -4.50
C ASN A 363 11.14 20.90 -5.99
N ASP A 364 12.42 21.03 -6.34
CA ASP A 364 12.97 21.46 -7.62
C ASP A 364 13.74 20.35 -8.37
N GLY A 365 13.59 19.10 -7.94
CA GLY A 365 14.23 17.93 -8.58
C GLY A 365 15.69 17.71 -8.18
N ARG A 366 16.31 18.65 -7.45
CA ARG A 366 17.64 18.54 -6.85
C ARG A 366 17.54 18.63 -5.31
N PRO A 367 17.12 17.55 -4.62
CA PRO A 367 17.00 17.53 -3.17
C PRO A 367 18.31 17.92 -2.45
N ILE A 368 18.34 19.11 -1.84
CA ILE A 368 19.48 19.60 -1.05
C ILE A 368 19.26 19.45 0.46
N ASN A 369 18.00 19.52 0.93
CA ASN A 369 17.69 19.52 2.36
C ASN A 369 17.88 18.13 2.96
N ALA A 370 18.75 18.04 3.97
CA ALA A 370 19.01 16.81 4.70
C ALA A 370 17.93 16.57 5.76
N PHE A 371 17.58 15.30 5.99
CA PHE A 371 16.80 14.96 7.17
C PHE A 371 17.70 15.03 8.41
N GLN A 372 17.35 15.90 9.35
CA GLN A 372 18.07 16.14 10.59
C GLN A 372 17.19 15.75 11.78
N ASP A 373 17.80 15.15 12.80
CA ASP A 373 17.18 14.97 14.11
C ASP A 373 17.58 16.18 14.96
N LYS A 374 16.64 16.89 15.61
CA LYS A 374 16.98 18.17 16.27
C LYS A 374 17.94 18.01 17.46
N ASP A 375 18.04 16.81 18.03
CA ASP A 375 18.94 16.52 19.16
C ASP A 375 20.40 16.32 18.73
N VAL A 376 20.68 16.27 17.43
CA VAL A 376 22.04 16.14 16.88
C VAL A 376 22.16 17.07 15.68
N SER A 377 23.12 18.00 15.66
CA SER A 377 23.38 18.86 14.50
C SER A 377 23.76 18.08 13.22
N ASP A 378 23.95 16.76 13.34
CA ASP A 378 24.27 15.84 12.25
C ASP A 378 23.03 15.28 11.52
N MET A 379 23.25 14.96 10.25
CA MET A 379 22.30 14.28 9.39
C MET A 379 21.82 12.96 10.01
N GLN A 380 20.51 12.74 10.09
CA GLN A 380 19.96 11.52 10.69
C GLN A 380 20.29 10.29 9.83
N VAL A 381 21.03 9.35 10.44
CA VAL A 381 21.40 8.08 9.82
C VAL A 381 20.38 7.00 10.17
N PHE A 382 19.71 6.49 9.15
CA PHE A 382 18.79 5.37 9.29
C PHE A 382 19.55 4.04 9.22
N ARG A 383 19.23 3.12 10.14
CA ARG A 383 19.67 1.72 10.04
C ARG A 383 18.91 1.02 8.92
N GLY A 384 19.63 0.47 7.96
CA GLY A 384 19.08 -0.26 6.82
C GLY A 384 18.83 -1.73 7.12
N ASN A 385 18.93 -2.53 6.06
CA ASN A 385 18.67 -3.96 6.09
C ASN A 385 19.84 -4.76 6.64
N TYR A 386 19.50 -5.93 7.17
CA TYR A 386 20.46 -6.87 7.73
C TYR A 386 20.48 -8.23 7.03
N ASP A 387 19.53 -8.45 6.12
CA ASP A 387 19.42 -9.56 5.18
C ASP A 387 18.69 -9.09 3.91
N ARG A 388 18.43 -10.02 2.98
CA ARG A 388 17.74 -9.75 1.70
C ARG A 388 16.20 -9.77 1.75
N TYR A 389 15.59 -10.39 2.76
CA TYR A 389 14.15 -10.69 2.79
C TYR A 389 13.37 -9.80 3.74
N ILE A 390 13.91 -9.46 4.90
CA ILE A 390 13.18 -8.75 5.95
C ILE A 390 13.07 -7.27 5.60
N VAL A 391 11.82 -6.79 5.62
CA VAL A 391 11.49 -5.39 5.42
C VAL A 391 11.77 -4.62 6.71
N VAL A 392 12.71 -3.69 6.66
CA VAL A 392 13.00 -2.76 7.76
C VAL A 392 12.18 -1.50 7.55
N LYS A 393 11.44 -1.05 8.57
CA LYS A 393 10.57 0.14 8.49
C LYS A 393 10.99 1.18 9.49
N HIS A 394 10.98 2.44 9.06
CA HIS A 394 11.20 3.62 9.90
C HIS A 394 10.02 4.57 9.74
N ALA A 395 9.38 4.93 10.85
CA ALA A 395 8.48 6.07 10.90
C ALA A 395 9.31 7.33 11.12
N PHE A 396 9.02 8.40 10.39
CA PHE A 396 9.68 9.67 10.62
C PHE A 396 9.10 10.31 11.87
N VAL A 397 9.99 10.70 12.80
CA VAL A 397 9.60 11.43 14.02
C VAL A 397 8.86 12.71 13.65
N ARG A 398 9.36 13.41 12.62
CA ARG A 398 8.72 14.57 12.00
C ARG A 398 8.42 14.27 10.52
N PRO A 399 7.16 14.38 10.07
CA PRO A 399 6.83 14.24 8.66
C PRO A 399 7.56 15.27 7.78
N ILE A 400 7.98 14.86 6.59
CA ILE A 400 8.66 15.71 5.61
C ILE A 400 7.65 16.14 4.55
N THR A 401 7.54 17.43 4.26
CA THR A 401 6.70 17.92 3.17
C THR A 401 7.57 18.33 1.99
N ALA A 402 7.54 17.54 0.92
CA ALA A 402 8.35 17.77 -0.27
C ALA A 402 7.73 17.09 -1.51
N ARG A 403 8.17 17.49 -2.71
CA ARG A 403 7.85 16.74 -3.94
C ARG A 403 8.83 15.59 -4.18
N TYR A 404 10.11 15.81 -3.90
CA TYR A 404 11.17 14.85 -4.15
C TYR A 404 11.76 14.33 -2.85
N LEU A 405 12.02 13.02 -2.79
CA LEU A 405 12.74 12.37 -1.70
C LEU A 405 13.83 11.48 -2.29
N ARG A 406 15.03 11.57 -1.73
CA ARG A 406 16.23 10.87 -2.19
C ARG A 406 16.84 10.08 -1.05
N VAL A 407 17.11 8.80 -1.29
CA VAL A 407 17.81 7.89 -0.38
C VAL A 407 19.29 7.85 -0.76
N HIS A 408 20.16 8.08 0.21
CA HIS A 408 21.62 8.08 0.07
C HIS A 408 22.25 6.93 0.86
N PRO A 409 22.64 5.82 0.21
CA PRO A 409 23.36 4.74 0.87
C PRO A 409 24.69 5.19 1.48
N LEU A 410 24.92 4.85 2.75
CA LEU A 410 26.18 5.15 3.46
C LEU A 410 27.06 3.92 3.66
N LYS A 411 26.44 2.78 4.00
CA LYS A 411 27.10 1.48 4.18
C LYS A 411 26.23 0.39 3.55
N TRP A 412 26.87 -0.67 3.07
CA TRP A 412 26.21 -1.78 2.38
C TRP A 412 26.99 -3.09 2.58
N ARG A 413 26.32 -4.20 2.33
CA ARG A 413 26.96 -5.52 2.22
C ARG A 413 27.10 -5.88 0.75
N SER A 414 28.32 -6.27 0.35
CA SER A 414 28.71 -6.69 -1.00
C SER A 414 28.54 -5.61 -2.09
N TRP A 415 27.31 -5.15 -2.36
CA TRP A 415 26.99 -4.13 -3.35
C TRP A 415 25.84 -3.23 -2.90
N ILE A 416 25.78 -2.00 -3.42
CA ILE A 416 24.67 -1.07 -3.16
C ILE A 416 23.43 -1.55 -3.93
N SER A 417 22.55 -2.23 -3.21
CA SER A 417 21.29 -2.76 -3.75
C SER A 417 20.14 -2.46 -2.80
N MET A 418 19.01 -1.94 -3.31
CA MET A 418 17.87 -1.59 -2.48
C MET A 418 16.52 -1.80 -3.17
N ARG A 419 15.54 -2.21 -2.37
CA ARG A 419 14.11 -2.10 -2.61
C ARG A 419 13.50 -1.19 -1.54
N VAL A 420 12.51 -0.39 -1.91
CA VAL A 420 11.96 0.72 -1.10
C VAL A 420 10.44 0.81 -1.26
N GLU A 421 9.76 1.23 -0.19
CA GLU A 421 8.40 1.78 -0.20
C GLU A 421 8.37 3.01 0.71
N LEU A 422 7.74 4.09 0.26
CA LEU A 422 7.56 5.30 1.06
C LEU A 422 6.12 5.36 1.59
N TYR A 423 5.93 5.99 2.74
CA TYR A 423 4.61 6.20 3.33
C TYR A 423 4.31 7.68 3.41
N GLY A 424 3.07 8.07 3.11
CA GLY A 424 2.70 9.48 3.08
C GLY A 424 1.36 9.75 2.43
N CYS A 425 1.07 11.03 2.25
CA CYS A 425 -0.09 11.54 1.53
C CYS A 425 0.28 12.81 0.77
N VAL A 426 -0.37 13.08 -0.35
CA VAL A 426 -0.25 14.41 -0.96
C VAL A 426 -1.11 15.40 -0.20
N VAL A 427 -0.50 16.56 0.06
CA VAL A 427 -1.05 17.68 0.83
C VAL A 427 -1.23 18.94 -0.03
N GLY A 428 -0.61 19.02 -1.21
CA GLY A 428 -0.81 20.12 -2.16
C GLY A 428 -1.91 19.88 -3.21
N PRO A 429 -2.26 20.90 -4.00
CA PRO A 429 -3.16 20.76 -5.14
C PRO A 429 -2.64 19.69 -6.10
N ARG A 430 -3.55 18.88 -6.64
CA ARG A 430 -3.27 17.88 -7.67
C ARG A 430 -4.08 18.21 -8.92
N CYS A 431 -3.43 18.12 -10.08
CA CYS A 431 -4.09 17.99 -11.38
C CYS A 431 -4.75 16.61 -11.52
N ASN A 432 -5.73 16.29 -10.67
CA ASN A 432 -6.41 14.99 -10.68
C ASN A 432 -7.90 15.08 -10.36
N LYS A 433 -8.48 16.29 -10.42
CA LYS A 433 -9.92 16.50 -10.22
C LYS A 433 -10.65 16.15 -11.51
N ALA A 434 -11.91 15.74 -11.39
CA ALA A 434 -12.75 15.50 -12.56
C ALA A 434 -12.86 16.79 -13.38
N LEU A 435 -12.69 16.68 -14.70
CA LEU A 435 -12.75 17.82 -15.61
C LEU A 435 -14.19 18.24 -15.91
N GLY A 436 -15.16 17.34 -15.73
CA GLY A 436 -16.56 17.74 -15.68
C GLY A 436 -17.54 16.89 -16.48
N MET A 437 -17.17 15.66 -16.88
CA MET A 437 -18.10 14.79 -17.59
C MET A 437 -19.29 14.43 -16.69
N SER A 438 -19.03 13.90 -15.49
CA SER A 438 -20.08 13.46 -14.57
C SER A 438 -20.89 14.61 -13.96
N THR A 439 -20.27 15.77 -13.75
CA THR A 439 -20.91 16.92 -13.11
C THR A 439 -21.69 17.81 -14.06
N GLY A 440 -21.58 17.60 -15.37
CA GLY A 440 -22.18 18.47 -16.38
C GLY A 440 -21.38 19.75 -16.68
N ARG A 441 -20.26 19.99 -15.99
CA ARG A 441 -19.38 21.16 -16.25
C ARG A 441 -18.84 21.15 -17.69
N ILE A 442 -18.56 19.97 -18.24
CA ILE A 442 -18.37 19.82 -19.69
C ILE A 442 -19.78 19.76 -20.30
N ASN A 443 -20.12 20.79 -21.08
CA ASN A 443 -21.45 20.92 -21.69
C ASN A 443 -21.73 19.72 -22.64
N SER A 444 -22.99 19.30 -22.76
CA SER A 444 -23.38 18.21 -23.66
C SER A 444 -23.04 18.48 -25.13
N LYS A 445 -23.01 19.75 -25.57
CA LYS A 445 -22.57 20.16 -26.91
C LYS A 445 -21.08 19.89 -27.17
N ALA A 446 -20.27 19.82 -26.11
CA ALA A 446 -18.84 19.54 -26.18
C ALA A 446 -18.52 18.04 -26.30
N VAL A 447 -19.53 17.17 -26.36
CA VAL A 447 -19.36 15.71 -26.42
C VAL A 447 -19.99 15.18 -27.71
N THR A 448 -19.15 14.75 -28.64
CA THR A 448 -19.56 14.24 -29.97
C THR A 448 -19.03 12.82 -30.18
N ALA A 449 -19.51 12.12 -31.20
CA ALA A 449 -19.06 10.78 -31.53
C ALA A 449 -19.14 10.54 -33.03
N SER A 450 -18.41 9.52 -33.50
CA SER A 450 -18.48 9.04 -34.89
C SER A 450 -19.88 8.61 -35.31
N SER A 451 -20.65 8.05 -34.39
CA SER A 451 -22.04 7.67 -34.61
C SER A 451 -22.78 7.50 -33.28
N LYS A 452 -24.12 7.48 -33.34
CA LYS A 452 -25.02 7.21 -32.21
C LYS A 452 -26.15 6.29 -32.66
N TRP A 453 -26.50 5.29 -31.87
CA TRP A 453 -27.57 4.35 -32.18
C TRP A 453 -28.90 5.07 -32.46
N ASP A 454 -29.26 6.00 -31.58
CA ASP A 454 -30.39 6.93 -31.70
C ASP A 454 -30.13 8.15 -30.79
N ALA A 455 -31.12 9.02 -30.60
CA ALA A 455 -31.03 10.14 -29.65
C ALA A 455 -30.95 9.71 -28.18
N ASN A 456 -31.51 8.55 -27.83
CA ASN A 456 -31.55 7.97 -26.49
C ASN A 456 -30.21 7.36 -26.06
N HIS A 457 -29.27 7.20 -26.99
CA HIS A 457 -27.91 6.68 -26.80
C HIS A 457 -26.83 7.69 -27.24
N GLY A 458 -27.17 8.97 -27.30
CA GLY A 458 -26.28 10.02 -27.80
C GLY A 458 -24.98 10.17 -27.00
N PRO A 459 -23.93 10.78 -27.61
CA PRO A 459 -22.61 10.96 -27.00
C PRO A 459 -22.65 11.75 -25.67
N TRP A 460 -23.56 12.71 -25.52
CA TRP A 460 -23.75 13.48 -24.28
C TRP A 460 -24.15 12.63 -23.06
N LEU A 461 -24.59 11.38 -23.27
CA LEU A 461 -24.89 10.43 -22.20
C LEU A 461 -23.65 9.63 -21.76
N ALA A 462 -22.49 9.80 -22.39
CA ALA A 462 -21.24 9.15 -22.03
C ALA A 462 -20.62 9.67 -20.72
N ARG A 463 -21.43 10.08 -19.74
CA ARG A 463 -20.97 10.68 -18.49
C ARG A 463 -20.84 9.62 -17.41
N LEU A 464 -19.72 9.59 -16.70
CA LEU A 464 -19.48 8.62 -15.64
C LEU A 464 -20.60 8.61 -14.59
N ASN A 465 -21.01 7.43 -14.14
CA ASN A 465 -22.08 7.17 -13.18
C ASN A 465 -23.49 7.62 -13.61
N LEU A 466 -23.69 8.11 -14.84
CA LEU A 466 -25.01 8.49 -15.33
C LEU A 466 -25.94 7.26 -15.34
N ALA A 467 -27.03 7.32 -14.58
CA ALA A 467 -28.08 6.31 -14.59
C ALA A 467 -29.07 6.56 -15.73
N ARG A 468 -29.84 5.54 -16.11
CA ARG A 468 -30.98 5.71 -17.03
C ARG A 468 -32.00 6.66 -16.41
N ALA A 469 -32.52 7.57 -17.21
CA ALA A 469 -33.59 8.49 -16.84
C ALA A 469 -34.58 8.60 -18.00
N GLY A 470 -35.77 8.02 -17.83
CA GLY A 470 -36.78 7.91 -18.88
C GLY A 470 -36.23 7.20 -20.13
N ALA A 471 -36.32 7.88 -21.27
CA ALA A 471 -35.84 7.41 -22.56
C ALA A 471 -34.30 7.43 -22.69
N ARG A 472 -33.57 8.19 -21.86
CA ARG A 472 -32.10 8.30 -21.95
C ARG A 472 -31.44 7.07 -21.34
N MET A 473 -30.81 6.24 -22.17
CA MET A 473 -30.32 4.89 -21.82
C MET A 473 -29.00 4.87 -21.02
N GLY A 474 -28.66 5.95 -20.31
CA GLY A 474 -27.60 5.96 -19.31
C GLY A 474 -26.21 5.56 -19.82
N GLY A 475 -25.87 5.96 -21.05
CA GLY A 475 -24.55 5.84 -21.69
C GLY A 475 -24.62 6.13 -23.19
N TRP A 476 -23.46 6.39 -23.81
CA TRP A 476 -23.37 6.46 -25.28
C TRP A 476 -23.31 5.06 -25.87
N SER A 477 -23.98 4.84 -27.01
CA SER A 477 -23.83 3.65 -27.84
C SER A 477 -23.66 4.05 -29.32
N ALA A 478 -22.65 3.49 -29.99
CA ALA A 478 -22.40 3.76 -31.40
C ALA A 478 -23.52 3.19 -32.29
N LYS A 479 -23.77 3.76 -33.47
CA LYS A 479 -24.69 3.18 -34.47
C LYS A 479 -24.08 1.96 -35.16
N ILE A 480 -22.77 2.02 -35.42
CA ILE A 480 -22.03 0.99 -36.16
C ILE A 480 -21.03 0.33 -35.21
N ASN A 481 -21.00 -1.00 -35.18
CA ASN A 481 -20.19 -1.77 -34.23
C ASN A 481 -18.82 -2.16 -34.82
N ASN A 482 -17.97 -1.19 -35.15
CA ASN A 482 -16.65 -1.44 -35.77
C ASN A 482 -15.50 -0.66 -35.09
N ARG A 483 -14.25 -0.96 -35.49
CA ARG A 483 -13.04 -0.37 -34.85
C ARG A 483 -12.75 1.08 -35.28
N LEU A 484 -13.58 1.67 -36.14
CA LEU A 484 -13.47 3.06 -36.60
C LEU A 484 -14.25 4.03 -35.73
N GLN A 485 -15.02 3.53 -34.77
CA GLN A 485 -15.81 4.39 -33.90
C GLN A 485 -14.95 5.19 -32.92
N TRP A 486 -15.44 6.37 -32.55
CA TRP A 486 -14.80 7.23 -31.57
C TRP A 486 -15.82 8.08 -30.80
N LEU A 487 -15.45 8.44 -29.58
CA LEU A 487 -16.10 9.46 -28.75
C LEU A 487 -15.12 10.62 -28.57
N LEU A 488 -15.54 11.84 -28.88
CA LEU A 488 -14.73 13.05 -28.78
C LEU A 488 -15.29 13.95 -27.69
N VAL A 489 -14.39 14.50 -26.89
CA VAL A 489 -14.71 15.46 -25.83
C VAL A 489 -13.85 16.70 -26.00
N ASP A 490 -14.50 17.83 -26.19
CA ASP A 490 -13.92 19.16 -26.04
C ASP A 490 -13.88 19.53 -24.55
N LEU A 491 -12.69 19.89 -24.07
CA LEU A 491 -12.44 20.24 -22.68
C LEU A 491 -12.73 21.72 -22.36
N GLY A 492 -13.19 22.49 -23.35
CA GLY A 492 -13.54 23.91 -23.27
C GLY A 492 -12.35 24.84 -23.08
N GLY A 493 -11.13 24.33 -23.30
CA GLY A 493 -9.87 25.05 -23.11
C GLY A 493 -8.69 24.09 -22.91
N PRO A 494 -7.44 24.54 -23.05
CA PRO A 494 -6.27 23.69 -22.82
C PRO A 494 -6.24 23.14 -21.38
N ARG A 495 -6.43 21.82 -21.22
CA ARG A 495 -6.35 21.14 -19.92
C ARG A 495 -5.23 20.11 -19.92
N LYS A 496 -4.65 19.87 -18.74
CA LYS A 496 -3.65 18.81 -18.54
C LYS A 496 -4.36 17.53 -18.10
N VAL A 497 -4.63 16.62 -19.03
CA VAL A 497 -5.27 15.34 -18.73
C VAL A 497 -4.26 14.41 -18.06
N THR A 498 -4.59 13.92 -16.88
CA THR A 498 -3.74 13.05 -16.05
C THR A 498 -4.31 11.64 -15.85
N ARG A 499 -5.63 11.47 -15.97
CA ARG A 499 -6.32 10.18 -15.82
C ARG A 499 -7.61 10.16 -16.62
N VAL A 500 -8.03 8.96 -17.02
CA VAL A 500 -9.36 8.66 -17.54
C VAL A 500 -10.04 7.61 -16.67
N ALA A 501 -11.36 7.70 -16.53
CA ALA A 501 -12.20 6.65 -15.97
C ALA A 501 -13.21 6.20 -17.02
N THR A 502 -13.47 4.90 -17.10
CA THR A 502 -14.46 4.31 -18.01
C THR A 502 -15.44 3.42 -17.24
N GLN A 503 -16.67 3.33 -17.74
CA GLN A 503 -17.74 2.52 -17.18
C GLN A 503 -18.63 2.02 -18.33
N GLY A 504 -19.25 0.84 -18.19
CA GLY A 504 -20.24 0.37 -19.16
C GLY A 504 -21.58 1.11 -19.03
N ARG A 505 -22.56 0.79 -19.89
CA ARG A 505 -23.89 1.43 -19.91
C ARG A 505 -24.72 1.04 -18.68
N SER A 506 -25.40 1.97 -18.02
CA SER A 506 -26.00 1.69 -16.70
C SER A 506 -27.18 0.71 -16.70
N ASP A 507 -28.03 0.75 -17.72
CA ASP A 507 -29.28 -0.02 -17.85
C ASP A 507 -29.08 -1.43 -18.42
N ASN A 508 -28.01 -1.65 -19.19
CA ASN A 508 -27.81 -2.88 -19.96
C ASN A 508 -26.65 -3.73 -19.43
N ASN A 509 -26.95 -5.01 -19.17
CA ASN A 509 -26.02 -5.99 -18.60
C ASN A 509 -25.12 -6.69 -19.62
N GLN A 510 -25.12 -6.27 -20.88
CA GLN A 510 -24.44 -6.96 -21.97
C GLN A 510 -23.55 -6.04 -22.84
N TRP A 511 -23.60 -4.71 -22.69
CA TRP A 511 -22.89 -3.79 -23.59
C TRP A 511 -21.85 -2.92 -22.87
N TRP A 512 -20.57 -3.12 -23.18
CA TRP A 512 -19.46 -2.27 -22.72
C TRP A 512 -18.19 -2.41 -23.56
N VAL A 513 -17.35 -1.38 -23.53
CA VAL A 513 -15.99 -1.42 -24.09
C VAL A 513 -15.04 -2.18 -23.17
N LYS A 514 -14.28 -3.13 -23.73
CA LYS A 514 -13.24 -3.94 -23.06
C LYS A 514 -11.82 -3.39 -23.29
N LYS A 515 -11.55 -2.76 -24.43
CA LYS A 515 -10.27 -2.11 -24.73
C LYS A 515 -10.46 -0.85 -25.58
N TYR A 516 -9.62 0.16 -25.40
CA TYR A 516 -9.63 1.41 -26.18
C TYR A 516 -8.24 2.02 -26.34
N LYS A 517 -8.08 2.95 -27.29
CA LYS A 517 -6.94 3.87 -27.40
C LYS A 517 -7.39 5.30 -27.08
N LEU A 518 -6.46 6.15 -26.67
CA LEU A 518 -6.69 7.60 -26.56
C LEU A 518 -5.91 8.33 -27.63
N ALA A 519 -6.50 9.40 -28.16
CA ALA A 519 -5.80 10.36 -28.99
C ALA A 519 -6.14 11.79 -28.52
N PHE A 520 -5.22 12.72 -28.72
CA PHE A 520 -5.30 14.09 -28.21
C PHE A 520 -5.09 15.10 -29.32
N SER A 521 -5.76 16.25 -29.22
CA SER A 521 -5.65 17.34 -30.20
C SER A 521 -5.73 18.71 -29.53
N PHE A 522 -5.09 19.71 -30.15
CA PHE A 522 -5.28 21.12 -29.83
C PHE A 522 -6.21 21.84 -30.82
N ASN A 523 -6.43 21.31 -32.02
CA ASN A 523 -7.24 21.96 -33.06
C ASN A 523 -8.56 21.26 -33.34
N GLY A 524 -8.75 20.02 -32.87
CA GLY A 524 -9.97 19.24 -33.09
C GLY A 524 -10.02 18.49 -34.42
N PHE A 525 -8.97 18.62 -35.26
CA PHE A 525 -8.87 17.98 -36.57
C PHE A 525 -7.74 16.94 -36.60
N GLU A 526 -6.54 17.31 -36.13
CA GLU A 526 -5.36 16.45 -36.10
C GLU A 526 -5.21 15.81 -34.73
N PHE A 527 -5.11 14.48 -34.68
CA PHE A 527 -5.05 13.74 -33.42
C PHE A 527 -3.76 12.93 -33.31
N ALA A 528 -3.03 13.15 -32.23
CA ALA A 528 -1.88 12.34 -31.86
C ALA A 528 -2.33 11.21 -30.93
N ASP A 529 -2.06 9.97 -31.33
CA ASP A 529 -2.28 8.78 -30.50
C ASP A 529 -1.41 8.85 -29.23
N TYR A 530 -2.00 8.52 -28.09
CA TYR A 530 -1.26 8.45 -26.82
C TYR A 530 -0.32 7.25 -26.82
N LYS A 531 0.97 7.53 -26.61
CA LYS A 531 2.04 6.53 -26.62
C LYS A 531 2.66 6.34 -25.24
N GLU A 532 2.96 5.09 -24.89
CA GLU A 532 3.77 4.71 -23.73
C GLU A 532 4.98 3.93 -24.21
N SER A 533 6.18 4.36 -23.82
CA SER A 533 7.45 3.75 -24.27
C SER A 533 7.58 3.65 -25.80
N GLY A 534 7.08 4.66 -26.54
CA GLY A 534 7.17 4.73 -28.00
C GLY A 534 6.04 4.05 -28.77
N SER A 535 5.29 3.13 -28.14
CA SER A 535 4.18 2.42 -28.76
C SER A 535 2.83 3.01 -28.37
N VAL A 536 1.85 2.95 -29.28
CA VAL A 536 0.49 3.42 -28.97
C VAL A 536 -0.12 2.57 -27.86
N LYS A 537 -0.62 3.23 -26.82
CA LYS A 537 -1.18 2.55 -25.66
C LYS A 537 -2.60 2.08 -25.92
N VAL A 538 -2.81 0.77 -25.75
CA VAL A 538 -4.14 0.17 -25.63
C VAL A 538 -4.47 -0.01 -24.15
N PHE A 539 -5.56 0.61 -23.70
CA PHE A 539 -6.07 0.54 -22.34
C PHE A 539 -7.10 -0.59 -22.22
N ALA A 540 -7.06 -1.34 -21.12
CA ALA A 540 -8.13 -2.28 -20.76
C ALA A 540 -9.26 -1.51 -20.07
N ALA A 541 -10.46 -1.48 -20.66
CA ALA A 541 -11.63 -0.83 -20.06
C ALA A 541 -12.35 -1.81 -19.12
N ASN A 542 -13.63 -2.05 -19.35
CA ASN A 542 -14.52 -2.63 -18.37
C ASN A 542 -14.73 -4.13 -18.59
N SER A 543 -14.97 -4.87 -17.50
CA SER A 543 -15.39 -6.28 -17.51
C SER A 543 -16.88 -6.46 -17.19
N ASP A 544 -17.55 -5.38 -16.82
CA ASP A 544 -18.96 -5.32 -16.47
C ASP A 544 -19.48 -3.88 -16.68
N ARG A 545 -20.76 -3.64 -16.39
CA ARG A 545 -21.39 -2.34 -16.62
C ARG A 545 -21.23 -1.29 -15.51
N HIS A 546 -20.91 -1.70 -14.29
CA HIS A 546 -21.03 -0.87 -13.08
C HIS A 546 -19.69 -0.47 -12.49
N THR A 547 -18.68 -1.34 -12.61
CA THR A 547 -17.34 -1.09 -12.10
C THR A 547 -16.70 0.02 -12.90
N VAL A 548 -16.36 1.12 -12.21
CA VAL A 548 -15.54 2.18 -12.79
C VAL A 548 -14.09 1.70 -12.86
N VAL A 549 -13.52 1.73 -14.06
CA VAL A 549 -12.12 1.40 -14.31
C VAL A 549 -11.34 2.69 -14.52
N HIS A 550 -10.24 2.87 -13.79
CA HIS A 550 -9.40 4.06 -13.87
C HIS A 550 -8.07 3.73 -14.53
N HIS A 551 -7.62 4.62 -15.43
CA HIS A 551 -6.26 4.62 -15.97
C HIS A 551 -5.63 5.98 -15.83
N ASP A 552 -4.61 6.07 -14.98
CA ASP A 552 -3.74 7.23 -14.96
C ASP A 552 -2.87 7.22 -16.26
N LEU A 553 -2.62 8.38 -16.87
CA LEU A 553 -1.72 8.55 -18.02
C LEU A 553 -0.27 8.70 -17.55
N ILE A 554 0.65 7.80 -17.96
CA ILE A 554 2.08 7.83 -17.59
C ILE A 554 2.69 9.21 -17.84
N ARG A 555 2.39 9.79 -19.01
CA ARG A 555 2.73 11.16 -19.36
C ARG A 555 1.43 11.96 -19.46
N PRO A 556 1.13 12.84 -18.50
CA PRO A 556 0.00 13.76 -18.65
C PRO A 556 0.09 14.52 -19.97
N VAL A 557 -1.04 14.68 -20.64
CA VAL A 557 -1.10 15.35 -21.95
C VAL A 557 -1.85 16.66 -21.78
N ARG A 558 -1.27 17.76 -22.25
CA ARG A 558 -2.03 19.00 -22.45
C ARG A 558 -2.78 18.88 -23.78
N ALA A 559 -4.08 19.15 -23.78
CA ALA A 559 -4.91 19.09 -24.97
C ALA A 559 -6.17 19.96 -24.79
N LEU A 560 -6.79 20.35 -25.91
CA LEU A 560 -8.15 20.89 -25.94
C LEU A 560 -9.19 19.78 -26.13
N TYR A 561 -8.83 18.74 -26.91
CA TYR A 561 -9.72 17.65 -27.25
C TYR A 561 -9.14 16.30 -26.86
N VAL A 562 -10.01 15.40 -26.38
CA VAL A 562 -9.68 14.00 -26.11
C VAL A 562 -10.60 13.09 -26.90
N ARG A 563 -10.01 12.18 -27.67
CA ARG A 563 -10.73 11.16 -28.43
C ARG A 563 -10.51 9.78 -27.81
N VAL A 564 -11.60 9.08 -27.50
CA VAL A 564 -11.61 7.69 -27.06
C VAL A 564 -11.97 6.80 -28.23
N ASN A 565 -11.09 5.86 -28.57
CA ASN A 565 -11.23 4.98 -29.73
C ASN A 565 -11.38 3.52 -29.28
N PRO A 566 -12.61 2.96 -29.19
CA PRO A 566 -12.85 1.56 -28.84
C PRO A 566 -12.13 0.57 -29.77
N ARG A 567 -11.61 -0.52 -29.21
CA ARG A 567 -10.88 -1.57 -29.95
C ARG A 567 -11.41 -2.97 -29.72
N GLN A 568 -11.99 -3.20 -28.55
CA GLN A 568 -12.65 -4.46 -28.21
C GLN A 568 -13.82 -4.16 -27.28
N TRP A 569 -14.95 -4.84 -27.44
CA TRP A 569 -16.18 -4.64 -26.65
C TRP A 569 -16.88 -5.99 -26.41
N TYR A 570 -17.87 -5.98 -25.52
CA TYR A 570 -18.81 -7.07 -25.28
C TYR A 570 -20.19 -6.61 -25.72
N GLY A 571 -20.87 -7.39 -26.57
CA GLY A 571 -22.12 -7.02 -27.22
C GLY A 571 -21.97 -5.86 -28.22
N TRP A 572 -22.10 -4.63 -27.74
CA TRP A 572 -22.05 -3.42 -28.55
C TRP A 572 -21.10 -2.37 -27.97
N ILE A 573 -20.55 -1.49 -28.82
CA ILE A 573 -19.77 -0.33 -28.37
C ILE A 573 -20.68 0.59 -27.56
N SER A 574 -20.55 0.52 -26.23
CA SER A 574 -21.24 1.39 -25.29
C SER A 574 -20.34 1.77 -24.13
N MET A 575 -20.37 3.04 -23.71
CA MET A 575 -19.53 3.50 -22.59
C MET A 575 -19.99 4.82 -21.95
N ARG A 576 -19.50 5.01 -20.73
CA ARG A 576 -19.47 6.25 -19.96
C ARG A 576 -18.02 6.56 -19.58
N VAL A 577 -17.65 7.83 -19.54
CA VAL A 577 -16.29 8.29 -19.28
C VAL A 577 -16.22 9.51 -18.36
N GLU A 578 -15.06 9.69 -17.72
CA GLU A 578 -14.64 10.92 -17.05
C GLU A 578 -13.15 11.13 -17.28
N PHE A 579 -12.75 12.38 -17.44
CA PHE A 579 -11.34 12.76 -17.54
C PHE A 579 -10.94 13.54 -16.28
N PHE A 580 -9.67 13.44 -15.92
CA PHE A 580 -9.15 14.12 -14.74
C PHE A 580 -7.91 14.93 -15.12
N GLY A 581 -7.72 16.07 -14.45
CA GLY A 581 -6.63 17.00 -14.72
C GLY A 581 -6.53 18.14 -13.75
#